data_AF-A0A5D0UMC8-F1
#
_entry.id   AF-A0A5D0UMC8-F1
#
_cell.length_a   1.000
_cell.length_b   1.000
_cell.length_c   1.000
_cell.angle_alpha   90.00
_cell.angle_beta   90.00
_cell.angle_gamma   90.00
#
_symmetry.space_group_name_H-M   'P 1'
#
loop_
_entity.id
_entity.type
_entity.pdbx_description
1 polymer ?
#
loop_
_entity_poly.entity_id
_entity_poly.type
_entity_poly.pdbx_seq_one_letter_code
_entity_poly.pdbx_strand_id
1 'polypeptide(L)'
;MSLRDEIETVLRAWDAHEVNRGEAPIIDFDCHPGGPAPAPAPDRLTVYRKLAELRPAATGPLATRLDADLAYLGALLGEHRPLSDYVTATQGCGTAGWPEQYLADRAEQARTALADLGITWGTRTNSDLRQAEGVLDVSEAPDAIRQAAEELESAVRQATGSTAPYTLTIETTEVDAYWAYWLDGAGQNVRLRLNLPNVEFTQAGARQFALHEVLGHGLQSASLTAAAAAQDVPWIRLLSVHAPQQVMLEGLAQAWPLFLLPDDKVLIARVRLAHYTQLVLAQIHRALNDGTPAIDCADYVKTAVPWWTDKTIAGYLADRGTNPQHRSYMWSYPAGLDWFAALAEADVKVSREVLHAAYRAPITPTELAALWPAGPPIGGPGGPVRLRKPPVP
;
A
#
# COMPACT_ATOMS: atom_id res chain seq x y z
N MET A 1 7.53 9.68 -31.05
CA MET A 1 7.53 9.15 -29.67
C MET A 1 6.19 9.49 -29.08
N SER A 2 5.52 8.58 -28.37
CA SER A 2 4.22 8.92 -27.79
C SER A 2 4.42 9.83 -26.58
N LEU A 3 3.41 10.63 -26.21
CA LEU A 3 3.48 11.49 -25.02
C LEU A 3 3.78 10.67 -23.75
N ARG A 4 3.24 9.44 -23.65
CA ARG A 4 3.54 8.49 -22.56
C ARG A 4 5.05 8.21 -22.48
N ASP A 5 5.69 7.88 -23.61
CA ASP A 5 7.12 7.52 -23.63
C ASP A 5 8.01 8.75 -23.30
N GLU A 6 7.57 9.95 -23.66
CA GLU A 6 8.24 11.21 -23.26
C GLU A 6 8.17 11.42 -21.76
N ILE A 7 7.01 11.22 -21.15
CA ILE A 7 6.83 11.29 -19.69
C ILE A 7 7.70 10.23 -19.00
N GLU A 8 7.65 8.98 -19.45
CA GLU A 8 8.46 7.88 -18.90
C GLU A 8 9.96 8.18 -18.97
N THR A 9 10.42 8.81 -20.05
CA THR A 9 11.82 9.24 -20.19
C THR A 9 12.22 10.24 -19.10
N VAL A 10 11.35 11.22 -18.80
CA VAL A 10 11.59 12.20 -17.72
C VAL A 10 11.58 11.52 -16.35
N LEU A 11 10.63 10.61 -16.10
CA LEU A 11 10.54 9.88 -14.84
C LEU A 11 11.74 8.97 -14.59
N ARG A 12 12.24 8.28 -15.62
CA ARG A 12 13.47 7.47 -15.52
C ARG A 12 14.71 8.31 -15.24
N ALA A 13 14.81 9.50 -15.85
CA ALA A 13 15.90 10.42 -15.57
C ALA A 13 15.83 10.98 -14.14
N TRP A 14 14.61 11.23 -13.63
CA TRP A 14 14.38 11.64 -12.25
C TRP A 14 14.73 10.52 -11.25
N ASP A 15 14.27 9.30 -11.49
CA ASP A 15 14.62 8.13 -10.67
C ASP A 15 16.14 7.96 -10.54
N ALA A 16 16.85 7.99 -11.67
CA ALA A 16 18.31 7.92 -11.69
C ALA A 16 18.99 9.10 -10.95
N HIS A 17 18.36 10.28 -10.90
CA HIS A 17 18.86 11.41 -10.11
C HIS A 17 18.75 11.14 -8.61
N GLU A 18 17.63 10.61 -8.14
CA GLU A 18 17.42 10.33 -6.71
C GLU A 18 18.31 9.17 -6.24
N VAL A 19 18.34 8.07 -7.01
CA VAL A 19 19.17 6.89 -6.69
C VAL A 19 20.66 7.27 -6.60
N ASN A 20 21.17 8.08 -7.54
CA ASN A 20 22.57 8.51 -7.51
C ASN A 20 22.94 9.40 -6.31
N ARG A 21 21.95 10.01 -5.66
CA ARG A 21 22.14 10.82 -4.46
C ARG A 21 21.95 10.03 -3.17
N GLY A 22 21.62 8.74 -3.26
CA GLY A 22 21.28 7.90 -2.11
C GLY A 22 19.90 8.20 -1.52
N GLU A 23 19.02 8.85 -2.29
CA GLU A 23 17.64 9.12 -1.91
C GLU A 23 16.73 7.96 -2.33
N ALA A 24 15.48 7.98 -1.88
CA ALA A 24 14.49 6.97 -2.25
C ALA A 24 14.22 6.96 -3.76
N PRO A 25 14.09 5.78 -4.40
CA PRO A 25 13.73 5.68 -5.80
C PRO A 25 12.34 6.27 -6.06
N ILE A 26 12.16 6.78 -7.28
CA ILE A 26 10.88 7.34 -7.76
C ILE A 26 10.03 6.24 -8.38
N ILE A 27 10.70 5.30 -9.06
CA ILE A 27 10.08 4.14 -9.69
C ILE A 27 10.20 2.97 -8.72
N ASP A 28 9.04 2.50 -8.29
CA ASP A 28 8.91 1.34 -7.42
C ASP A 28 8.94 0.04 -8.23
N PHE A 29 8.25 0.04 -9.38
CA PHE A 29 8.26 -1.08 -10.32
C PHE A 29 8.22 -0.60 -11.77
N ASP A 30 9.00 -1.24 -12.63
CA ASP A 30 9.03 -0.97 -14.07
C ASP A 30 8.31 -2.09 -14.85
N CYS A 31 7.13 -1.78 -15.40
CA CYS A 31 6.34 -2.71 -16.20
C CYS A 31 6.77 -2.76 -17.67
N HIS A 32 7.74 -1.94 -18.09
CA HIS A 32 8.29 -1.98 -19.45
C HIS A 32 9.81 -1.82 -19.41
N PRO A 33 10.53 -2.78 -18.78
CA PRO A 33 11.95 -2.68 -18.65
C PRO A 33 12.65 -2.89 -20.00
N GLY A 34 13.67 -2.08 -20.26
CA GLY A 34 14.46 -2.16 -21.48
C GLY A 34 15.05 -0.82 -21.87
N GLY A 35 15.93 -0.85 -22.87
CA GLY A 35 16.65 0.33 -23.35
C GLY A 35 17.93 0.64 -22.57
N PRO A 36 18.68 1.66 -22.99
CA PRO A 36 19.87 2.11 -22.30
C PRO A 36 19.51 2.70 -20.93
N ALA A 37 20.43 2.60 -19.97
CA ALA A 37 20.28 3.26 -18.68
C ALA A 37 20.04 4.77 -18.89
N PRO A 38 19.04 5.37 -18.25
CA PRO A 38 18.72 6.78 -18.42
C PRO A 38 19.88 7.64 -17.91
N ALA A 39 20.18 8.72 -18.62
CA ALA A 39 21.03 9.76 -18.08
C ALA A 39 20.29 10.44 -16.90
N PRO A 40 20.91 10.56 -15.72
CA PRO A 40 20.28 11.23 -14.58
C PRO A 40 19.91 12.67 -14.93
N ALA A 41 18.74 13.12 -14.47
CA ALA A 41 18.40 14.53 -14.53
C ALA A 41 19.43 15.36 -13.74
N PRO A 42 19.71 16.61 -14.16
CA PRO A 42 20.66 17.45 -13.44
C PRO A 42 20.16 17.85 -12.05
N ASP A 43 18.85 18.09 -11.92
CA ASP A 43 18.19 18.50 -10.67
C ASP A 43 16.66 18.33 -10.75
N ARG A 44 16.01 18.35 -9.58
CA ARG A 44 14.56 18.29 -9.40
C ARG A 44 13.80 19.43 -10.10
N LEU A 45 14.38 20.64 -10.21
CA LEU A 45 13.71 21.77 -10.88
C LEU A 45 13.60 21.56 -12.40
N THR A 46 14.61 20.94 -13.00
CA THR A 46 14.62 20.58 -14.41
C THR A 46 13.58 19.51 -14.71
N VAL A 47 13.45 18.51 -13.84
CA VAL A 47 12.37 17.52 -13.93
C VAL A 47 11.01 18.21 -13.84
N TYR A 48 10.82 19.07 -12.84
CA TYR A 48 9.54 19.78 -12.62
C TYR A 48 9.11 20.57 -13.84
N ARG A 49 10.03 21.37 -14.42
CA ARG A 49 9.75 22.16 -15.63
C ARG A 49 9.35 21.28 -16.80
N LYS A 50 10.07 20.18 -17.05
CA LYS A 50 9.73 19.26 -18.14
C LYS A 50 8.37 18.60 -17.95
N LEU A 51 8.06 18.10 -16.75
CA LEU A 51 6.75 17.51 -16.47
C LEU A 51 5.62 18.55 -16.62
N ALA A 52 5.85 19.78 -16.16
CA ALA A 52 4.91 20.88 -16.29
C ALA A 52 4.68 21.30 -17.76
N GLU A 53 5.72 21.23 -18.61
CA GLU A 53 5.62 21.48 -20.06
C GLU A 53 4.81 20.39 -20.78
N LEU A 54 4.94 19.13 -20.36
CA LEU A 54 4.19 18.00 -20.93
C LEU A 54 2.71 17.98 -20.47
N ARG A 55 2.42 18.53 -19.30
CA ARG A 55 1.11 18.44 -18.65
C ARG A 55 -0.08 18.95 -19.48
N PRO A 56 -0.02 20.08 -20.20
CA PRO A 56 -1.15 20.58 -20.99
C PRO A 56 -1.55 19.67 -22.16
N ALA A 57 -0.63 18.84 -22.67
CA ALA A 57 -0.90 17.89 -23.74
C ALA A 57 -1.48 16.55 -23.24
N ALA A 58 -1.38 16.29 -21.93
CA ALA A 58 -1.82 15.05 -21.32
C ALA A 58 -3.32 15.06 -20.99
N THR A 59 -3.99 13.93 -21.22
CA THR A 59 -5.40 13.69 -20.88
C THR A 59 -5.56 12.34 -20.20
N GLY A 60 -6.66 12.13 -19.47
CA GLY A 60 -6.97 10.84 -18.85
C GLY A 60 -5.87 10.36 -17.89
N PRO A 61 -5.48 9.07 -17.92
CA PRO A 61 -4.48 8.52 -17.00
C PRO A 61 -3.13 9.23 -17.00
N LEU A 62 -2.68 9.75 -18.16
CA LEU A 62 -1.42 10.50 -18.25
C LEU A 62 -1.48 11.83 -17.50
N ALA A 63 -2.62 12.53 -17.59
CA ALA A 63 -2.84 13.78 -16.87
C ALA A 63 -2.86 13.55 -15.35
N THR A 64 -3.63 12.55 -14.91
CA THR A 64 -3.71 12.14 -13.50
C THR A 64 -2.34 11.78 -12.95
N ARG A 65 -1.52 11.05 -13.73
CA ARG A 65 -0.17 10.70 -13.31
C ARG A 65 0.74 11.92 -13.20
N LEU A 66 0.75 12.80 -14.19
CA LEU A 66 1.56 14.02 -14.13
C LEU A 66 1.16 14.95 -12.98
N ASP A 67 -0.14 15.04 -12.64
CA ASP A 67 -0.60 15.81 -11.48
C ASP A 67 -0.02 15.27 -10.17
N ALA A 68 0.02 13.94 -10.03
CA ALA A 68 0.64 13.26 -8.89
C ALA A 68 2.15 13.50 -8.82
N ASP A 69 2.86 13.32 -9.94
CA ASP A 69 4.32 13.54 -10.02
C ASP A 69 4.69 14.99 -9.71
N LEU A 70 3.94 15.96 -10.25
CA LEU A 70 4.17 17.39 -9.99
C LEU A 70 3.87 17.78 -8.54
N ALA A 71 2.81 17.24 -7.93
CA ALA A 71 2.51 17.48 -6.52
C ALA A 71 3.60 16.91 -5.61
N TYR A 72 4.06 15.68 -5.87
CA TYR A 72 5.14 15.06 -5.11
C TYR A 72 6.47 15.81 -5.28
N LEU A 73 6.84 16.13 -6.51
CA LEU A 73 8.08 16.85 -6.80
C LEU A 73 8.06 18.29 -6.24
N GLY A 74 6.91 18.96 -6.27
CA GLY A 74 6.72 20.24 -5.58
C GLY A 74 6.98 20.12 -4.08
N ALA A 75 6.48 19.05 -3.44
CA ALA A 75 6.74 18.79 -2.03
C ALA A 75 8.21 18.49 -1.73
N LEU A 76 8.91 17.75 -2.60
CA LEU A 76 10.37 17.56 -2.53
C LEU A 76 11.18 18.86 -2.72
N LEU A 77 10.58 19.87 -3.35
CA LEU A 77 11.15 21.22 -3.52
C LEU A 77 10.74 22.19 -2.41
N GLY A 78 9.95 21.74 -1.43
CA GLY A 78 9.56 22.50 -0.25
C GLY A 78 8.13 23.05 -0.26
N GLU A 79 7.30 22.74 -1.27
CA GLU A 79 5.87 23.05 -1.19
C GLU A 79 5.20 22.24 -0.09
N HIS A 80 4.40 22.89 0.77
CA HIS A 80 3.67 22.21 1.82
C HIS A 80 2.16 22.39 1.64
N ARG A 81 1.58 21.58 0.75
CA ARG A 81 0.13 21.59 0.48
C ARG A 81 -0.66 21.05 1.68
N PRO A 82 -1.91 21.51 1.92
CA PRO A 82 -2.81 20.86 2.86
C PRO A 82 -2.90 19.35 2.57
N LEU A 83 -3.08 18.52 3.62
CA LEU A 83 -3.06 17.06 3.48
C LEU A 83 -4.10 16.58 2.46
N SER A 84 -5.31 17.14 2.49
CA SER A 84 -6.39 16.83 1.55
C SER A 84 -5.98 17.03 0.11
N ASP A 85 -5.37 18.17 -0.19
CA ASP A 85 -5.02 18.57 -1.55
C ASP A 85 -3.84 17.73 -2.06
N TYR A 86 -2.89 17.46 -1.15
CA TYR A 86 -1.74 16.64 -1.44
C TYR A 86 -2.12 15.21 -1.76
N VAL A 87 -2.88 14.56 -0.86
CA VAL A 87 -3.36 13.18 -1.05
C VAL A 87 -4.32 13.09 -2.24
N THR A 88 -5.18 14.09 -2.48
CA THR A 88 -6.04 14.08 -3.67
C THR A 88 -5.20 14.06 -4.94
N ALA A 89 -4.14 14.87 -5.01
CA ALA A 89 -3.28 14.93 -6.18
C ALA A 89 -2.43 13.65 -6.36
N THR A 90 -1.85 13.12 -5.29
CA THR A 90 -0.91 11.99 -5.37
C THR A 90 -1.57 10.62 -5.26
N GLN A 91 -2.67 10.50 -4.53
CA GLN A 91 -3.38 9.23 -4.29
C GLN A 91 -4.74 9.17 -4.96
N GLY A 92 -5.29 10.28 -5.47
CA GLY A 92 -6.55 10.30 -6.23
C GLY A 92 -7.81 10.10 -5.40
N CYS A 93 -7.72 10.19 -4.07
CA CYS A 93 -8.85 10.03 -3.15
C CYS A 93 -8.87 11.12 -2.06
N GLY A 94 -10.01 11.22 -1.37
CA GLY A 94 -10.18 12.18 -0.29
C GLY A 94 -9.53 11.73 1.03
N THR A 95 -9.38 12.68 1.95
CA THR A 95 -8.87 12.44 3.31
C THR A 95 -9.95 12.68 4.38
N ALA A 96 -11.21 12.37 4.05
CA ALA A 96 -12.34 12.69 4.91
C ALA A 96 -12.35 11.86 6.21
N GLY A 97 -11.70 10.69 6.19
CA GLY A 97 -11.59 9.77 7.31
C GLY A 97 -12.91 9.11 7.67
N TRP A 98 -12.91 8.43 8.81
CA TRP A 98 -14.05 7.62 9.26
C TRP A 98 -14.64 8.17 10.57
N PRO A 99 -15.97 8.12 10.74
CA PRO A 99 -16.64 8.48 11.99
C PRO A 99 -16.17 7.63 13.18
N GLU A 100 -16.27 8.19 14.39
CA GLU A 100 -15.95 7.48 15.65
C GLU A 100 -16.69 6.14 15.78
N GLN A 101 -17.99 6.11 15.42
CA GLN A 101 -18.79 4.89 15.47
C GLN A 101 -18.23 3.81 14.52
N TYR A 102 -17.80 4.20 13.32
CA TYR A 102 -17.24 3.25 12.37
C TYR A 102 -15.94 2.62 12.92
N LEU A 103 -15.08 3.43 13.55
CA LEU A 103 -13.89 2.92 14.21
C LEU A 103 -14.24 1.97 15.37
N ALA A 104 -15.26 2.30 16.16
CA ALA A 104 -15.72 1.45 17.26
C ALA A 104 -16.23 0.09 16.73
N ASP A 105 -16.99 0.09 15.64
CA ASP A 105 -17.51 -1.12 15.01
C ASP A 105 -16.36 -2.00 14.48
N ARG A 106 -15.35 -1.40 13.83
CA ARG A 106 -14.16 -2.14 13.35
C ARG A 106 -13.30 -2.65 14.50
N ALA A 107 -13.19 -1.89 15.59
CA ALA A 107 -12.51 -2.34 16.80
C ALA A 107 -13.20 -3.57 17.40
N GLU A 108 -14.53 -3.57 17.44
CA GLU A 108 -15.30 -4.71 17.97
C GLU A 108 -15.21 -5.95 17.08
N GLN A 109 -15.17 -5.78 15.76
CA GLN A 109 -14.90 -6.89 14.83
C GLN A 109 -13.52 -7.51 15.08
N ALA A 110 -12.48 -6.68 15.23
CA ALA A 110 -11.14 -7.16 15.54
C ALA A 110 -11.10 -7.87 16.90
N ARG A 111 -11.74 -7.32 17.94
CA ARG A 111 -11.84 -7.95 19.27
C ARG A 111 -12.57 -9.28 19.21
N THR A 112 -13.68 -9.36 18.48
CA THR A 112 -14.45 -10.61 18.32
C THR A 112 -13.60 -11.68 17.64
N ALA A 113 -12.92 -11.34 16.54
CA ALA A 113 -12.05 -12.28 15.83
C ALA A 113 -10.87 -12.77 16.70
N LEU A 114 -10.33 -11.92 17.56
CA LEU A 114 -9.31 -12.30 18.55
C LEU A 114 -9.88 -13.18 19.67
N ALA A 115 -11.07 -12.86 20.17
CA ALA A 115 -11.74 -13.61 21.23
C ALA A 115 -12.10 -15.05 20.78
N ASP A 116 -12.45 -15.23 19.51
CA ASP A 116 -12.67 -16.55 18.89
C ASP A 116 -11.41 -17.44 18.90
N LEU A 117 -10.23 -16.84 19.04
CA LEU A 117 -8.94 -17.51 19.21
C LEU A 117 -8.49 -17.59 20.69
N GLY A 118 -9.31 -17.10 21.62
CA GLY A 118 -8.98 -17.01 23.05
C GLY A 118 -8.02 -15.88 23.41
N ILE A 119 -7.83 -14.90 22.53
CA ILE A 119 -6.89 -13.78 22.74
C ILE A 119 -7.62 -12.58 23.33
N THR A 120 -7.09 -12.03 24.42
CA THR A 120 -7.65 -10.84 25.09
C THR A 120 -7.08 -9.54 24.50
N TRP A 121 -7.88 -8.48 24.50
CA TRP A 121 -7.45 -7.14 24.11
C TRP A 121 -6.62 -6.46 25.21
N GLY A 122 -5.37 -6.08 24.93
CA GLY A 122 -4.45 -5.50 25.90
C GLY A 122 -3.01 -5.45 25.40
N THR A 123 -2.07 -5.19 26.32
CA THR A 123 -0.64 -5.02 26.00
C THR A 123 0.00 -6.26 25.38
N ARG A 124 -0.60 -7.44 25.57
CA ARG A 124 -0.14 -8.72 25.02
C ARG A 124 -0.84 -9.17 23.74
N THR A 125 -1.84 -8.44 23.24
CA THR A 125 -2.67 -8.89 22.10
C THR A 125 -1.83 -9.30 20.90
N ASN A 126 -0.83 -8.51 20.50
CA ASN A 126 0.00 -8.84 19.34
C ASN A 126 0.92 -10.03 19.59
N SER A 127 1.51 -10.18 20.78
CA SER A 127 2.35 -11.34 21.10
C SER A 127 1.54 -12.63 21.20
N ASP A 128 0.35 -12.57 21.79
CA ASP A 128 -0.54 -13.73 21.93
C ASP A 128 -1.10 -14.14 20.56
N LEU A 129 -1.42 -13.17 19.69
CA LEU A 129 -1.78 -13.45 18.29
C LEU A 129 -0.62 -14.10 17.52
N ARG A 130 0.61 -13.59 17.64
CA ARG A 130 1.77 -14.20 16.99
C ARG A 130 2.01 -15.64 17.46
N GLN A 131 1.75 -15.93 18.73
CA GLN A 131 1.81 -17.30 19.24
C GLN A 131 0.74 -18.19 18.58
N ALA A 132 -0.50 -17.70 18.46
CA ALA A 132 -1.59 -18.43 17.81
C ALA A 132 -1.35 -18.63 16.29
N GLU A 133 -0.60 -17.73 15.66
CA GLU A 133 -0.20 -17.83 14.26
C GLU A 133 0.89 -18.87 13.99
N GLY A 134 1.52 -19.41 15.03
CA GLY A 134 2.63 -20.35 14.94
C GLY A 134 3.92 -19.64 14.58
N VAL A 135 4.68 -19.20 15.58
CA VAL A 135 6.00 -18.57 15.41
C VAL A 135 6.94 -19.47 14.62
N LEU A 136 7.62 -18.88 13.63
CA LEU A 136 8.60 -19.55 12.78
C LEU A 136 10.01 -19.21 13.21
N ASP A 137 10.94 -20.14 12.99
CA ASP A 137 12.35 -19.76 12.91
C ASP A 137 12.52 -18.83 11.70
N VAL A 138 13.20 -17.71 11.88
CA VAL A 138 13.38 -16.70 10.82
C VAL A 138 14.10 -17.28 9.60
N SER A 139 14.94 -18.30 9.79
CA SER A 139 15.63 -19.00 8.71
C SER A 139 14.68 -19.86 7.84
N GLU A 140 13.51 -20.25 8.37
CA GLU A 140 12.47 -21.00 7.65
C GLU A 140 11.52 -20.10 6.85
N ALA A 141 11.53 -18.78 7.11
CA ALA A 141 10.62 -17.84 6.49
C ALA A 141 10.66 -17.82 4.95
N PRO A 142 11.84 -17.84 4.27
CA PRO A 142 11.88 -17.87 2.80
C PRO A 142 11.14 -19.08 2.20
N ASP A 143 11.31 -20.25 2.81
CA ASP A 143 10.70 -21.49 2.33
C ASP A 143 9.20 -21.53 2.63
N ALA A 144 8.78 -21.07 3.82
CA ALA A 144 7.37 -20.94 4.16
C ALA A 144 6.63 -19.95 3.24
N ILE A 145 7.25 -18.82 2.88
CA ILE A 145 6.68 -17.85 1.94
C ILE A 145 6.57 -18.47 0.53
N ARG A 146 7.62 -19.18 0.07
CA ARG A 146 7.60 -19.84 -1.24
C ARG A 146 6.50 -20.88 -1.32
N GLN A 147 6.42 -21.75 -0.32
CA GLN A 147 5.38 -22.78 -0.24
C GLN A 147 3.98 -22.14 -0.23
N ALA A 148 3.75 -21.11 0.58
CA ALA A 148 2.47 -20.41 0.63
C ALA A 148 2.11 -19.76 -0.71
N ALA A 149 3.08 -19.19 -1.43
CA ALA A 149 2.87 -18.64 -2.76
C ALA A 149 2.45 -19.74 -3.76
N GLU A 150 3.16 -20.87 -3.78
CA GLU A 150 2.85 -22.03 -4.63
C GLU A 150 1.43 -22.58 -4.36
N GLU A 151 1.06 -22.69 -3.09
CA GLU A 151 -0.26 -23.18 -2.67
C GLU A 151 -1.41 -22.24 -3.08
N LEU A 152 -1.20 -20.93 -2.98
CA LEU A 152 -2.26 -19.92 -3.15
C LEU A 152 -2.32 -19.33 -4.57
N GLU A 153 -1.28 -19.51 -5.38
CA GLU A 153 -1.18 -18.88 -6.72
C GLU A 153 -2.36 -19.24 -7.62
N SER A 154 -2.77 -20.50 -7.65
CA SER A 154 -3.90 -20.95 -8.49
C SER A 154 -5.21 -20.21 -8.14
N ALA A 155 -5.46 -19.99 -6.85
CA ALA A 155 -6.64 -19.28 -6.38
C ALA A 155 -6.61 -17.79 -6.76
N VAL A 156 -5.45 -17.13 -6.60
CA VAL A 156 -5.28 -15.72 -7.02
C VAL A 156 -5.45 -15.58 -8.53
N ARG A 157 -4.86 -16.49 -9.33
CA ARG A 157 -5.01 -16.49 -10.79
C ARG A 157 -6.46 -16.72 -11.21
N GLN A 158 -7.17 -17.63 -10.56
CA GLN A 158 -8.59 -17.85 -10.83
C GLN A 158 -9.44 -16.62 -10.50
N ALA A 159 -9.15 -15.94 -9.39
CA ALA A 159 -9.88 -14.74 -8.96
C ALA A 159 -9.64 -13.52 -9.87
N THR A 160 -8.42 -13.38 -10.39
CA THR A 160 -7.97 -12.22 -11.18
C THR A 160 -8.00 -12.46 -12.69
N GLY A 161 -8.08 -13.70 -13.13
CA GLY A 161 -7.91 -14.10 -14.53
C GLY A 161 -6.49 -13.90 -15.07
N SER A 162 -5.49 -13.69 -14.20
CA SER A 162 -4.11 -13.50 -14.66
C SER A 162 -3.49 -14.81 -15.17
N THR A 163 -3.00 -14.76 -16.40
CA THR A 163 -2.17 -15.82 -17.02
C THR A 163 -0.72 -15.39 -17.17
N ALA A 164 -0.32 -14.27 -16.58
CA ALA A 164 1.01 -13.72 -16.78
C ALA A 164 2.08 -14.62 -16.13
N PRO A 165 3.18 -14.91 -16.82
CA PRO A 165 4.32 -15.57 -16.21
C PRO A 165 5.03 -14.59 -15.27
N TYR A 166 5.59 -15.10 -14.18
CA TYR A 166 6.54 -14.37 -13.36
C TYR A 166 7.62 -15.33 -12.86
N THR A 167 8.77 -14.78 -12.48
CA THR A 167 9.87 -15.52 -11.83
C THR A 167 10.09 -14.88 -10.48
N LEU A 168 10.07 -15.69 -9.42
CA LEU A 168 10.32 -15.27 -8.05
C LEU A 168 11.72 -15.66 -7.61
N THR A 169 12.51 -14.68 -7.20
CA THR A 169 13.74 -14.89 -6.44
C THR A 169 13.51 -14.42 -5.01
N ILE A 170 13.79 -15.26 -4.02
CA ILE A 170 13.79 -14.86 -2.60
C ILE A 170 15.23 -14.88 -2.12
N GLU A 171 15.73 -13.72 -1.68
CA GLU A 171 17.08 -13.53 -1.15
C GLU A 171 16.99 -13.14 0.32
N THR A 172 17.92 -13.66 1.12
CA THR A 172 18.11 -13.21 2.50
C THR A 172 19.30 -12.28 2.57
N THR A 173 19.23 -11.31 3.46
CA THR A 173 20.32 -10.38 3.74
C THR A 173 20.39 -10.09 5.23
N GLU A 174 21.55 -9.62 5.68
CA GLU A 174 21.79 -9.17 7.05
C GLU A 174 22.43 -7.79 6.96
N VAL A 175 21.60 -6.77 6.77
CA VAL A 175 22.06 -5.38 6.68
C VAL A 175 21.48 -4.57 7.83
N ASP A 176 22.28 -3.68 8.39
CA ASP A 176 21.83 -2.69 9.36
C ASP A 176 20.99 -1.61 8.64
N ALA A 177 19.75 -1.97 8.33
CA ALA A 177 18.77 -1.14 7.66
C ALA A 177 17.41 -1.28 8.34
N TYR A 178 16.61 -0.23 8.30
CA TYR A 178 15.32 -0.17 9.01
C TYR A 178 14.24 -1.10 8.42
N TRP A 179 14.42 -1.58 7.19
CA TRP A 179 13.45 -2.41 6.50
C TRP A 179 13.62 -3.89 6.88
N ALA A 180 12.49 -4.57 7.00
CA ALA A 180 12.38 -6.00 7.32
C ALA A 180 12.32 -6.85 6.05
N TYR A 181 11.67 -6.34 5.01
CA TYR A 181 11.58 -6.94 3.69
C TYR A 181 11.45 -5.86 2.63
N TRP A 182 11.82 -6.19 1.40
CA TRP A 182 11.72 -5.31 0.25
C TRP A 182 11.42 -6.16 -0.98
N LEU A 183 10.32 -5.87 -1.67
CA LEU A 183 10.04 -6.44 -2.97
C LEU A 183 10.48 -5.43 -4.03
N ASP A 184 11.41 -5.82 -4.88
CA ASP A 184 11.75 -5.08 -6.08
C ASP A 184 11.64 -5.99 -7.30
N GLY A 185 11.72 -5.39 -8.48
CA GLY A 185 11.65 -6.17 -9.71
C GLY A 185 11.48 -5.30 -10.92
N ALA A 186 11.45 -5.99 -12.06
CA ALA A 186 11.20 -5.38 -13.35
C ALA A 186 10.58 -6.41 -14.28
N GLY A 187 9.50 -6.02 -14.93
CA GLY A 187 8.78 -6.87 -15.86
C GLY A 187 8.20 -8.11 -15.18
N GLN A 188 8.62 -9.30 -15.63
CA GLN A 188 8.21 -10.58 -15.07
C GLN A 188 9.10 -11.07 -13.91
N ASN A 189 10.20 -10.37 -13.62
CA ASN A 189 11.17 -10.79 -12.60
C ASN A 189 10.84 -10.07 -11.29
N VAL A 190 10.40 -10.84 -10.30
CA VAL A 190 10.06 -10.39 -8.96
C VAL A 190 11.14 -10.88 -8.02
N ARG A 191 11.73 -9.97 -7.25
CA ARG A 191 12.72 -10.29 -6.24
C ARG A 191 12.26 -9.81 -4.88
N LEU A 192 12.16 -10.76 -3.96
CA LEU A 192 11.88 -10.52 -2.56
C LEU A 192 13.19 -10.59 -1.78
N ARG A 193 13.51 -9.54 -1.02
CA ARG A 193 14.66 -9.50 -0.11
C ARG A 193 14.15 -9.49 1.33
N LEU A 194 14.67 -10.39 2.16
CA LEU A 194 14.32 -10.49 3.59
C LEU A 194 15.54 -10.11 4.44
N ASN A 195 15.39 -9.10 5.29
CA ASN A 195 16.42 -8.66 6.24
C ASN A 195 16.19 -9.36 7.59
N LEU A 196 16.79 -10.54 7.76
CA LEU A 196 16.48 -11.48 8.84
C LEU A 196 16.63 -10.90 10.27
N PRO A 197 17.62 -10.03 10.59
CA PRO A 197 17.78 -9.49 11.94
C PRO A 197 16.61 -8.61 12.41
N ASN A 198 15.79 -8.10 11.48
CA ASN A 198 14.69 -7.17 11.78
C ASN A 198 13.30 -7.81 11.61
N VAL A 199 13.25 -9.13 11.50
CA VAL A 199 12.04 -9.88 11.13
C VAL A 199 11.69 -10.90 12.18
N GLU A 200 10.39 -11.02 12.44
CA GLU A 200 9.79 -12.17 13.11
C GLU A 200 8.63 -12.64 12.24
N PHE A 201 8.65 -13.90 11.84
CA PHE A 201 7.61 -14.51 11.01
C PHE A 201 6.79 -15.53 11.80
N THR A 202 5.57 -15.75 11.32
CA THR A 202 4.65 -16.79 11.79
C THR A 202 4.13 -17.56 10.58
N GLN A 203 3.56 -18.75 10.77
CA GLN A 203 2.99 -19.55 9.69
C GLN A 203 1.84 -18.82 8.99
N ALA A 204 0.97 -18.16 9.75
CA ALA A 204 -0.03 -17.27 9.18
C ALA A 204 0.61 -16.03 8.51
N GLY A 205 1.66 -15.47 9.13
CA GLY A 205 2.42 -14.36 8.57
C GLY A 205 3.02 -14.68 7.21
N ALA A 206 3.63 -15.86 7.02
CA ALA A 206 4.17 -16.31 5.73
C ALA A 206 3.08 -16.39 4.64
N ARG A 207 1.88 -16.88 4.97
CA ARG A 207 0.73 -16.91 4.05
C ARG A 207 0.19 -15.53 3.71
N GLN A 208 0.03 -14.67 4.71
CA GLN A 208 -0.35 -13.27 4.51
C GLN A 208 0.68 -12.55 3.62
N PHE A 209 1.95 -12.79 3.88
CA PHE A 209 3.06 -12.19 3.15
C PHE A 209 3.14 -12.66 1.70
N ALA A 210 2.99 -13.96 1.45
CA ALA A 210 2.89 -14.50 0.11
C ALA A 210 1.72 -13.90 -0.68
N LEU A 211 0.56 -13.73 -0.03
CA LEU A 211 -0.59 -13.05 -0.64
C LEU A 211 -0.33 -11.56 -0.90
N HIS A 212 0.33 -10.85 0.01
CA HIS A 212 0.57 -9.42 -0.10
C HIS A 212 1.68 -9.10 -1.11
N GLU A 213 2.89 -9.61 -0.88
CA GLU A 213 4.06 -9.23 -1.66
C GLU A 213 4.15 -10.03 -2.97
N VAL A 214 4.14 -11.36 -2.88
CA VAL A 214 4.42 -12.20 -4.06
C VAL A 214 3.25 -12.21 -5.03
N LEU A 215 2.07 -12.57 -4.55
CA LEU A 215 0.88 -12.73 -5.39
C LEU A 215 0.12 -11.41 -5.55
N GLY A 216 0.15 -10.54 -4.54
CA GLY A 216 -0.46 -9.21 -4.54
C GLY A 216 0.32 -8.25 -5.43
N HIS A 217 1.57 -7.94 -5.09
CA HIS A 217 2.38 -7.00 -5.87
C HIS A 217 3.13 -7.64 -7.03
N GLY A 218 3.79 -8.78 -6.80
CA GLY A 218 4.63 -9.44 -7.80
C GLY A 218 3.86 -9.94 -9.03
N LEU A 219 2.88 -10.81 -8.83
CA LEU A 219 2.03 -11.32 -9.92
C LEU A 219 1.22 -10.19 -10.58
N GLN A 220 0.75 -9.20 -9.82
CA GLN A 220 0.04 -8.05 -10.40
C GLN A 220 0.96 -7.25 -11.32
N SER A 221 2.17 -6.92 -10.87
CA SER A 221 3.16 -6.19 -11.67
C SER A 221 3.59 -6.96 -12.93
N ALA A 222 3.74 -8.29 -12.83
CA ALA A 222 3.97 -9.15 -13.98
C ALA A 222 2.78 -9.16 -14.96
N SER A 223 1.55 -9.08 -14.44
CA SER A 223 0.32 -8.99 -15.24
C SER A 223 0.22 -7.66 -15.99
N LEU A 224 0.54 -6.55 -15.31
CA LEU A 224 0.63 -5.22 -15.94
C LEU A 224 1.72 -5.18 -17.01
N THR A 225 2.87 -5.81 -16.75
CA THR A 225 3.95 -5.98 -17.73
C THR A 225 3.48 -6.74 -18.96
N ALA A 226 2.83 -7.89 -18.78
CA ALA A 226 2.32 -8.71 -19.87
C ALA A 226 1.30 -7.93 -20.72
N ALA A 227 0.42 -7.16 -20.07
CA ALA A 227 -0.52 -6.28 -20.77
C ALA A 227 0.19 -5.19 -21.58
N ALA A 228 1.18 -4.51 -20.99
CA ALA A 228 1.97 -3.48 -21.67
C ALA A 228 2.85 -4.02 -22.81
N ALA A 229 3.24 -5.30 -22.77
CA ALA A 229 3.97 -5.96 -23.85
C ALA A 229 3.05 -6.42 -24.99
N ALA A 230 1.82 -6.83 -24.68
CA ALA A 230 0.88 -7.37 -25.65
C ALA A 230 0.16 -6.28 -26.48
N GLN A 231 0.01 -5.07 -25.94
CA GLN A 231 -0.72 -3.98 -26.58
C GLN A 231 -0.19 -2.61 -26.15
N ASP A 232 -0.47 -1.59 -26.97
CA ASP A 232 -0.22 -0.20 -26.58
C ASP A 232 -1.22 0.23 -25.49
N VAL A 233 -0.71 0.63 -24.32
CA VAL A 233 -1.52 0.93 -23.13
C VAL A 233 -1.66 2.43 -22.88
N PRO A 234 -2.82 2.91 -22.39
CA PRO A 234 -3.07 4.36 -22.22
C PRO A 234 -2.46 4.96 -20.95
N TRP A 235 -1.74 4.17 -20.15
CA TRP A 235 -1.22 4.55 -18.83
C TRP A 235 0.33 4.50 -18.81
N ILE A 236 0.93 5.18 -17.83
CA ILE A 236 2.39 5.22 -17.60
C ILE A 236 2.87 3.88 -17.04
N ARG A 237 3.83 3.24 -17.70
CA ARG A 237 4.29 1.86 -17.40
C ARG A 237 5.27 1.76 -16.23
N LEU A 238 5.31 2.78 -15.40
CA LEU A 238 6.17 2.90 -14.24
C LEU A 238 5.27 3.05 -13.01
N LEU A 239 5.39 2.20 -12.01
CA LEU A 239 4.67 2.34 -10.75
C LEU A 239 5.49 3.17 -9.78
N SER A 240 4.81 3.97 -8.95
CA SER A 240 5.44 4.86 -7.98
C SER A 240 4.57 4.94 -6.74
N VAL A 241 5.19 5.06 -5.57
CA VAL A 241 4.51 5.15 -4.26
C VAL A 241 3.67 6.42 -4.07
N HIS A 242 3.93 7.46 -4.86
CA HIS A 242 3.21 8.73 -4.85
C HIS A 242 2.18 8.86 -5.99
N ALA A 243 1.72 7.74 -6.55
CA ALA A 243 0.77 7.72 -7.66
C ALA A 243 -0.59 7.10 -7.26
N PRO A 244 -1.71 7.49 -7.90
CA PRO A 244 -3.06 7.15 -7.42
C PRO A 244 -3.38 5.67 -7.33
N GLN A 245 -2.78 4.83 -8.18
CA GLN A 245 -3.00 3.40 -8.16
C GLN A 245 -2.57 2.72 -6.85
N GLN A 246 -1.76 3.37 -6.02
CA GLN A 246 -1.29 2.80 -4.75
C GLN A 246 -2.42 2.47 -3.77
N VAL A 247 -3.53 3.21 -3.81
CA VAL A 247 -4.73 2.87 -3.02
C VAL A 247 -5.27 1.49 -3.42
N MET A 248 -5.21 1.17 -4.71
CA MET A 248 -5.61 -0.14 -5.22
C MET A 248 -4.58 -1.22 -4.86
N LEU A 249 -3.30 -0.97 -5.13
CA LEU A 249 -2.21 -1.92 -4.92
C LEU A 249 -2.13 -2.34 -3.44
N GLU A 250 -1.98 -1.38 -2.53
CA GLU A 250 -1.85 -1.65 -1.10
C GLU A 250 -3.15 -2.17 -0.48
N GLY A 251 -4.29 -1.63 -0.91
CA GLY A 251 -5.59 -2.04 -0.41
C GLY A 251 -5.91 -3.50 -0.71
N LEU A 252 -5.73 -3.90 -1.97
CA LEU A 252 -5.99 -5.27 -2.40
C LEU A 252 -4.99 -6.25 -1.78
N ALA A 253 -3.70 -5.90 -1.77
CA ALA A 253 -2.66 -6.74 -1.19
C ALA A 253 -2.92 -7.05 0.30
N GLN A 254 -3.45 -6.08 1.07
CA GLN A 254 -3.83 -6.31 2.47
C GLN A 254 -5.13 -7.11 2.65
N ALA A 255 -6.06 -7.01 1.69
CA ALA A 255 -7.38 -7.61 1.80
C ALA A 255 -7.47 -9.05 1.23
N TRP A 256 -6.45 -9.54 0.54
CA TRP A 256 -6.46 -10.88 -0.10
C TRP A 256 -7.00 -12.02 0.77
N PRO A 257 -6.61 -12.16 2.06
CA PRO A 257 -7.15 -13.22 2.90
C PRO A 257 -8.68 -13.19 3.05
N LEU A 258 -9.31 -12.00 2.99
CA LEU A 258 -10.77 -11.86 3.06
C LEU A 258 -11.48 -12.46 1.84
N PHE A 259 -10.83 -12.47 0.68
CA PHE A 259 -11.40 -13.01 -0.56
C PHE A 259 -11.18 -14.52 -0.70
N LEU A 260 -10.02 -15.01 -0.29
CA LEU A 260 -9.58 -16.38 -0.62
C LEU A 260 -9.64 -17.33 0.56
N LEU A 261 -9.47 -16.82 1.78
CA LEU A 261 -9.35 -17.63 3.00
C LEU A 261 -10.31 -17.13 4.12
N PRO A 262 -11.62 -16.89 3.82
CA PRO A 262 -12.56 -16.34 4.80
C PRO A 262 -12.77 -17.24 6.02
N ASP A 263 -12.50 -18.54 5.89
CA ASP A 263 -12.64 -19.53 6.96
C ASP A 263 -11.38 -19.71 7.81
N ASP A 264 -10.23 -19.14 7.40
CA ASP A 264 -9.01 -19.17 8.21
C ASP A 264 -9.09 -18.12 9.32
N LYS A 265 -9.65 -18.53 10.46
CA LYS A 265 -9.86 -17.66 11.62
C LYS A 265 -8.61 -16.89 12.06
N VAL A 266 -7.42 -17.50 11.94
CA VAL A 266 -6.17 -16.88 12.37
C VAL A 266 -5.78 -15.74 11.42
N LEU A 267 -5.80 -16.00 10.11
CA LEU A 267 -5.55 -14.96 9.11
C LEU A 267 -6.60 -13.85 9.16
N ILE A 268 -7.87 -14.21 9.34
CA ILE A 268 -8.95 -13.22 9.45
C ILE A 268 -8.78 -12.35 10.69
N ALA A 269 -8.41 -12.90 11.84
CA ALA A 269 -8.10 -12.11 13.03
C ALA A 269 -6.93 -11.13 12.77
N ARG A 270 -5.85 -11.58 12.11
CA ARG A 270 -4.73 -10.71 11.73
C ARG A 270 -5.14 -9.58 10.79
N VAL A 271 -5.93 -9.87 9.75
CA VAL A 271 -6.38 -8.86 8.78
C VAL A 271 -7.35 -7.86 9.42
N ARG A 272 -8.31 -8.32 10.23
CA ARG A 272 -9.25 -7.42 10.93
C ARG A 272 -8.53 -6.54 11.96
N LEU A 273 -7.52 -7.08 12.65
CA LEU A 273 -6.66 -6.30 13.53
C LEU A 273 -5.88 -5.23 12.74
N ALA A 274 -5.28 -5.60 11.61
CA ALA A 274 -4.55 -4.68 10.73
C ALA A 274 -5.48 -3.60 10.16
N HIS A 275 -6.70 -3.94 9.77
CA HIS A 275 -7.70 -2.98 9.28
C HIS A 275 -8.01 -1.93 10.34
N TYR A 276 -8.34 -2.37 11.56
CA TYR A 276 -8.59 -1.44 12.65
C TYR A 276 -7.37 -0.55 12.96
N THR A 277 -6.15 -1.11 13.02
CA THR A 277 -4.96 -0.30 13.29
C THR A 277 -4.66 0.71 12.18
N GLN A 278 -4.91 0.37 10.91
CA GLN A 278 -4.78 1.33 9.80
C GLN A 278 -5.78 2.49 9.95
N LEU A 279 -7.01 2.23 10.39
CA LEU A 279 -8.00 3.30 10.66
C LEU A 279 -7.56 4.21 11.81
N VAL A 280 -6.97 3.65 12.88
CA VAL A 280 -6.37 4.43 13.97
C VAL A 280 -5.21 5.29 13.44
N LEU A 281 -4.34 4.71 12.61
CA LEU A 281 -3.23 5.42 11.96
C LEU A 281 -3.73 6.53 11.03
N ALA A 282 -4.88 6.37 10.39
CA ALA A 282 -5.49 7.42 9.57
C ALA A 282 -6.00 8.60 10.42
N GLN A 283 -6.55 8.33 11.61
CA GLN A 283 -6.97 9.40 12.53
C GLN A 283 -5.80 10.27 12.96
N ILE A 284 -4.69 9.66 13.38
CA ILE A 284 -3.49 10.44 13.74
C ILE A 284 -2.83 11.09 12.53
N HIS A 285 -2.91 10.50 11.34
CA HIS A 285 -2.39 11.10 10.11
C HIS A 285 -3.08 12.45 9.85
N ARG A 286 -4.42 12.47 9.92
CA ARG A 286 -5.19 13.72 9.79
C ARG A 286 -4.91 14.68 10.94
N ALA A 287 -5.06 14.23 12.18
CA ALA A 287 -4.90 15.07 13.37
C ALA A 287 -3.54 15.78 13.39
N LEU A 288 -2.45 15.05 13.11
CA LEU A 288 -1.09 15.59 13.06
C LEU A 288 -0.95 16.67 11.98
N ASN A 289 -1.51 16.44 10.79
CA ASN A 289 -1.45 17.40 9.68
C ASN A 289 -2.40 18.59 9.84
N ASP A 290 -3.43 18.45 10.68
CA ASP A 290 -4.32 19.52 11.12
C ASP A 290 -3.74 20.30 12.32
N GLY A 291 -2.51 19.97 12.75
CA GLY A 291 -1.78 20.71 13.80
C GLY A 291 -1.98 20.19 15.21
N THR A 292 -2.53 18.98 15.40
CA THR A 292 -2.66 18.37 16.72
C THR A 292 -1.26 18.00 17.26
N PRO A 293 -0.94 18.31 18.53
CA PRO A 293 0.34 17.95 19.13
C PRO A 293 0.63 16.44 19.05
N ALA A 294 1.86 16.08 18.71
CA ALA A 294 2.28 14.68 18.57
C ALA A 294 2.05 13.84 19.84
N ILE A 295 2.14 14.47 21.01
CA ILE A 295 1.88 13.79 22.30
C ILE A 295 0.41 13.39 22.47
N ASP A 296 -0.52 14.22 22.01
CA ASP A 296 -1.96 13.91 22.07
C ASP A 296 -2.30 12.78 21.09
N CYS A 297 -1.67 12.77 19.91
CA CYS A 297 -1.74 11.65 18.98
C CYS A 297 -1.16 10.36 19.58
N ALA A 298 -0.03 10.44 20.30
CA ALA A 298 0.58 9.30 20.94
C ALA A 298 -0.30 8.71 22.05
N ASP A 299 -0.90 9.55 22.89
CA ASP A 299 -1.82 9.13 23.96
C ASP A 299 -3.07 8.45 23.40
N TYR A 300 -3.62 8.98 22.30
CA TYR A 300 -4.71 8.34 21.57
C TYR A 300 -4.33 6.94 21.08
N VAL A 301 -3.17 6.81 20.43
CA VAL A 301 -2.69 5.53 19.90
C VAL A 301 -2.42 4.52 21.02
N LYS A 302 -1.79 4.93 22.14
CA LYS A 302 -1.58 4.04 23.29
C LYS A 302 -2.88 3.44 23.84
N THR A 303 -3.95 4.23 23.82
CA THR A 303 -5.25 3.75 24.28
C THR A 303 -5.91 2.84 23.24
N ALA A 304 -5.81 3.19 21.96
CA ALA A 304 -6.43 2.45 20.87
C ALA A 304 -5.68 1.15 20.52
N VAL A 305 -4.37 1.09 20.74
CA VAL A 305 -3.45 0.01 20.32
C VAL A 305 -2.45 -0.27 21.46
N PRO A 306 -2.90 -0.88 22.58
CA PRO A 306 -2.13 -0.95 23.83
C PRO A 306 -0.85 -1.79 23.78
N TRP A 307 -0.62 -2.57 22.72
CA TRP A 307 0.59 -3.37 22.53
C TRP A 307 1.70 -2.63 21.77
N TRP A 308 1.46 -1.42 21.26
CA TRP A 308 2.51 -0.62 20.62
C TRP A 308 3.36 0.12 21.64
N THR A 309 4.67 0.09 21.41
CA THR A 309 5.64 0.80 22.24
C THR A 309 5.77 2.26 21.83
N ASP A 310 6.27 3.11 22.72
CA ASP A 310 6.56 4.52 22.43
C ASP A 310 7.49 4.68 21.21
N LYS A 311 8.45 3.77 21.04
CA LYS A 311 9.33 3.73 19.86
C LYS A 311 8.53 3.53 18.57
N THR A 312 7.61 2.56 18.56
CA THR A 312 6.76 2.27 17.41
C THR A 312 5.84 3.46 17.10
N ILE A 313 5.20 4.03 18.12
CA ILE A 313 4.29 5.18 17.97
C ILE A 313 5.03 6.40 17.44
N ALA A 314 6.22 6.71 17.98
CA ALA A 314 7.05 7.81 17.52
C ALA A 314 7.45 7.65 16.03
N GLY A 315 7.78 6.43 15.60
CA GLY A 315 8.04 6.13 14.19
C GLY A 315 6.86 6.46 13.29
N TYR A 316 5.66 5.95 13.62
CA TYR A 316 4.46 6.23 12.83
C TYR A 316 4.08 7.71 12.76
N LEU A 317 4.31 8.47 13.83
CA LEU A 317 4.07 9.91 13.86
C LEU A 317 5.10 10.67 13.01
N ALA A 318 6.39 10.30 13.07
CA ALA A 318 7.43 10.91 12.26
C ALA A 318 7.17 10.71 10.75
N ASP A 319 6.78 9.50 10.35
CA ASP A 319 6.47 9.17 8.96
C ASP A 319 5.30 10.00 8.42
N ARG A 320 4.23 10.16 9.20
CA ARG A 320 2.99 10.84 8.77
C ARG A 320 3.05 12.37 8.82
N GLY A 321 4.10 12.93 9.42
CA GLY A 321 4.24 14.37 9.63
C GLY A 321 4.89 15.07 8.44
N THR A 322 6.21 15.00 8.36
CA THR A 322 7.01 15.90 7.52
C THR A 322 7.61 15.25 6.28
N ASN A 323 7.64 13.92 6.20
CA ASN A 323 8.19 13.22 5.04
C ASN A 323 7.21 13.32 3.85
N PRO A 324 7.57 13.96 2.72
CA PRO A 324 6.67 14.13 1.58
C PRO A 324 6.13 12.81 1.02
N GLN A 325 6.95 11.76 0.99
CA GLN A 325 6.56 10.44 0.50
C GLN A 325 5.53 9.81 1.43
N HIS A 326 5.87 9.70 2.71
CA HIS A 326 5.03 9.00 3.68
C HIS A 326 3.72 9.75 3.98
N ARG A 327 3.72 11.09 3.94
CA ARG A 327 2.51 11.92 4.07
C ARG A 327 1.48 11.66 2.97
N SER A 328 1.92 11.19 1.81
CA SER A 328 1.03 10.70 0.74
C SER A 328 0.78 9.21 0.87
N TYR A 329 1.85 8.42 0.77
CA TYR A 329 1.79 6.96 0.63
C TYR A 329 1.15 6.27 1.84
N MET A 330 1.39 6.73 3.07
CA MET A 330 0.78 6.11 4.25
C MET A 330 -0.75 6.27 4.32
N TRP A 331 -1.36 7.08 3.46
CA TRP A 331 -2.81 7.17 3.31
C TRP A 331 -3.39 6.06 2.41
N SER A 332 -2.60 5.50 1.48
CA SER A 332 -3.09 4.45 0.56
C SER A 332 -3.55 3.21 1.33
N TYR A 333 -2.81 2.84 2.38
CA TYR A 333 -3.09 1.68 3.22
C TYR A 333 -4.50 1.70 3.86
N PRO A 334 -4.86 2.69 4.72
CA PRO A 334 -6.18 2.72 5.31
C PRO A 334 -7.28 2.95 4.27
N ALA A 335 -7.05 3.81 3.26
CA ALA A 335 -8.06 4.10 2.25
C ALA A 335 -8.37 2.87 1.38
N GLY A 336 -7.33 2.13 0.99
CA GLY A 336 -7.42 0.94 0.17
C GLY A 336 -7.97 -0.26 0.95
N LEU A 337 -7.37 -0.59 2.10
CA LEU A 337 -7.78 -1.77 2.87
C LEU A 337 -9.24 -1.67 3.30
N ASP A 338 -9.70 -0.49 3.73
CA ASP A 338 -11.11 -0.31 4.10
C ASP A 338 -12.06 -0.55 2.93
N TRP A 339 -11.73 -0.04 1.75
CA TRP A 339 -12.54 -0.20 0.55
C TRP A 339 -12.57 -1.65 0.07
N PHE A 340 -11.41 -2.33 0.04
CA PHE A 340 -11.34 -3.74 -0.35
C PHE A 340 -11.92 -4.70 0.71
N ALA A 341 -11.86 -4.36 2.00
CA ALA A 341 -12.55 -5.10 3.05
C ALA A 341 -14.08 -5.03 2.86
N ALA A 342 -14.61 -3.87 2.47
CA ALA A 342 -16.02 -3.75 2.10
C ALA A 342 -16.34 -4.53 0.81
N LEU A 343 -15.44 -4.53 -0.17
CA LEU A 343 -15.61 -5.29 -1.42
C LEU A 343 -15.64 -6.82 -1.18
N ALA A 344 -14.90 -7.32 -0.20
CA ALA A 344 -14.92 -8.74 0.18
C ALA A 344 -16.29 -9.18 0.73
N GLU A 345 -17.08 -8.23 1.25
CA GLU A 345 -18.44 -8.45 1.76
C GLU A 345 -19.53 -8.12 0.72
N ALA A 346 -19.14 -7.66 -0.47
CA ALA A 346 -20.05 -7.26 -1.55
C ALA A 346 -20.55 -8.46 -2.38
N ASP A 347 -21.37 -8.17 -3.40
CA ASP A 347 -21.81 -9.18 -4.37
C ASP A 347 -20.60 -9.77 -5.13
N VAL A 348 -20.55 -11.10 -5.21
CA VAL A 348 -19.42 -11.85 -5.79
C VAL A 348 -19.11 -11.45 -7.24
N LYS A 349 -20.11 -11.00 -8.02
CA LYS A 349 -19.91 -10.54 -9.39
C LYS A 349 -19.11 -9.23 -9.40
N VAL A 350 -19.45 -8.31 -8.50
CA VAL A 350 -18.76 -7.02 -8.37
C VAL A 350 -17.32 -7.24 -7.91
N SER A 351 -17.12 -8.06 -6.87
CA SER A 351 -15.78 -8.38 -6.38
C SER A 351 -14.92 -9.00 -7.49
N ARG A 352 -15.46 -9.96 -8.26
CA ARG A 352 -14.74 -10.58 -9.39
C ARG A 352 -14.38 -9.56 -10.48
N GLU A 353 -15.31 -8.68 -10.83
CA GLU A 353 -15.06 -7.64 -11.86
C GLU A 353 -13.92 -6.72 -11.45
N VAL A 354 -13.92 -6.26 -10.19
CA VAL A 354 -12.86 -5.40 -9.65
C VAL A 354 -11.51 -6.13 -9.59
N LEU A 355 -11.47 -7.35 -9.03
CA LEU A 355 -10.22 -8.13 -8.91
C LEU A 355 -9.59 -8.41 -10.29
N HIS A 356 -10.41 -8.72 -11.28
CA HIS A 356 -9.97 -8.95 -12.64
C HIS A 356 -9.46 -7.68 -13.32
N ALA A 357 -10.11 -6.55 -13.08
CA ALA A 357 -9.65 -5.26 -13.61
C ALA A 357 -8.31 -4.84 -12.97
N ALA A 358 -8.14 -5.06 -11.66
CA ALA A 358 -6.96 -4.68 -10.89
C ALA A 358 -5.65 -5.34 -11.38
N TYR A 359 -5.72 -6.52 -12.00
CA TYR A 359 -4.55 -7.21 -12.57
C TYR A 359 -4.32 -6.91 -14.05
N ARG A 360 -5.18 -6.09 -14.68
CA ARG A 360 -5.08 -5.72 -16.10
C ARG A 360 -4.61 -4.29 -16.35
N ALA A 361 -4.83 -3.40 -15.38
CA ALA A 361 -4.42 -2.00 -15.46
C ALA A 361 -4.15 -1.43 -14.05
N PRO A 362 -3.30 -0.39 -13.93
CA PRO A 362 -3.11 0.34 -12.68
C PRO A 362 -4.33 1.23 -12.39
N ILE A 363 -5.35 0.66 -11.76
CA ILE A 363 -6.64 1.33 -11.50
C ILE A 363 -6.50 2.42 -10.44
N THR A 364 -7.00 3.61 -10.75
CA THR A 364 -7.10 4.75 -9.83
C THR A 364 -8.35 4.67 -8.94
N PRO A 365 -8.43 5.41 -7.82
CA PRO A 365 -9.64 5.43 -6.99
C PRO A 365 -10.92 5.83 -7.73
N THR A 366 -10.83 6.75 -8.69
CA THR A 366 -11.99 7.15 -9.51
C THR A 366 -12.49 5.98 -10.36
N GLU A 367 -11.58 5.17 -10.92
CA GLU A 367 -11.94 3.99 -11.69
C GLU A 367 -12.44 2.84 -10.79
N LEU A 368 -11.90 2.67 -9.58
CA LEU A 368 -12.45 1.75 -8.57
C LEU A 368 -13.91 2.11 -8.22
N ALA A 369 -14.18 3.40 -7.98
CA ALA A 369 -15.53 3.89 -7.73
C ALA A 369 -16.47 3.69 -8.94
N ALA A 370 -15.94 3.77 -10.16
CA ALA A 370 -16.71 3.49 -11.37
C ALA A 370 -17.07 1.99 -11.52
N LEU A 371 -16.18 1.09 -11.09
CA LEU A 371 -16.41 -0.36 -11.09
C LEU A 371 -17.42 -0.80 -10.02
N TRP A 372 -17.49 -0.07 -8.90
CA TRP A 372 -18.50 -0.29 -7.86
C TRP A 372 -19.13 1.04 -7.38
N PRO A 373 -20.09 1.60 -8.13
CA PRO A 373 -20.70 2.90 -7.79
C PRO A 373 -21.47 2.91 -6.47
N ALA A 374 -21.90 1.75 -5.99
CA ALA A 374 -22.57 1.59 -4.69
C ALA A 374 -21.58 1.33 -3.54
N GLY A 375 -20.28 1.25 -3.82
CA GLY A 375 -19.24 1.05 -2.82
C GLY A 375 -19.05 2.26 -1.91
N PRO A 376 -18.33 2.07 -0.79
CA PRO A 376 -18.06 3.18 0.12
C PRO A 376 -17.12 4.21 -0.54
N PRO A 377 -17.17 5.48 -0.10
CA PRO A 377 -16.21 6.48 -0.54
C PRO A 377 -14.79 6.10 -0.09
N ILE A 378 -13.86 6.13 -1.04
CA ILE A 378 -12.44 5.84 -0.78
C ILE A 378 -11.84 6.95 0.06
N GLY A 379 -11.19 6.58 1.17
CA GLY A 379 -10.69 7.53 2.18
C GLY A 379 -11.72 7.88 3.27
N GLY A 380 -12.86 7.18 3.28
CA GLY A 380 -13.88 7.23 4.33
C GLY A 380 -15.01 8.25 4.06
N PRO A 381 -16.19 8.08 4.69
CA PRO A 381 -17.37 8.90 4.43
C PRO A 381 -17.33 10.29 5.08
N GLY A 382 -16.28 10.60 5.84
CA GLY A 382 -16.15 11.87 6.53
C GLY A 382 -16.65 11.82 7.98
N GLY A 383 -16.06 12.68 8.80
CA GLY A 383 -16.42 12.87 10.20
C GLY A 383 -15.47 13.84 10.89
N PRO A 384 -15.90 14.48 11.99
CA PRO A 384 -15.00 15.31 12.78
C PRO A 384 -13.87 14.43 13.36
N VAL A 385 -12.62 14.84 13.19
CA VAL A 385 -11.51 14.25 13.94
C VAL A 385 -11.62 14.77 15.36
N ARG A 386 -11.95 13.90 16.29
CA ARG A 386 -11.79 14.18 17.71
C ARG A 386 -10.98 13.03 18.28
N LEU A 387 -9.72 13.30 18.61
CA LEU A 387 -8.91 12.36 19.39
C LEU A 387 -9.46 12.33 20.82
N ARG A 388 -10.61 11.69 21.00
CA ARG A 388 -11.12 11.36 22.32
C ARG A 388 -10.42 10.11 22.79
N LYS A 389 -10.15 10.01 24.09
CA LYS A 389 -9.84 8.70 24.68
C LYS A 389 -11.02 7.77 24.35
N PRO A 390 -10.79 6.63 23.68
CA PRO A 390 -11.82 5.61 23.52
C PRO A 390 -12.46 5.31 24.88
N PRO A 391 -13.78 5.02 24.95
CA PRO A 391 -14.35 4.48 26.17
C PRO A 391 -13.55 3.23 26.56
N VAL A 392 -12.89 3.30 27.72
CA VAL A 392 -12.16 2.18 28.30
C VAL A 392 -13.21 1.16 28.74
N PRO A 393 -13.13 -0.11 28.30
CA PRO A 393 -13.95 -1.19 28.85
C PRO A 393 -13.70 -1.40 30.34
#